data_AF-A0A6I4MRD4-F1
#
_entry.id   AF-A0A6I4MRD4-F1
#
_cell.length_a   1.000
_cell.length_b   1.000
_cell.length_c   1.000
_cell.angle_alpha   90.00
_cell.angle_beta   90.00
_cell.angle_gamma   90.00
#
_symmetry.space_group_name_H-M   'P 1'
#
loop_
_entity.id
_entity.type
_entity.pdbx_description
1 polymer ?
#
loop_
_entity_poly.entity_id
_entity_poly.type
_entity_poly.pdbx_seq_one_letter_code
_entity_poly.pdbx_strand_id
1 'polypeptide(L)'
;MMLDHLIAARKSGAGVRRLAWLVFWGERAVGYAEARGKGIPDREVVEAVSDGVFLSDYSKAREVAAHCEILQAHTATGDVFGYACHRAWGEPHEAALEEVRARASGRMQAPLRCEPRTRVAFRPTMSRRVREVEVPR
;
A
#
# COMPACT_ATOMS: atom_id res chain seq x y z
N MET A 1 14.05 17.20 4.04
CA MET A 1 14.14 16.59 5.39
C MET A 1 14.31 15.07 5.26
N MET A 2 15.52 14.61 4.90
CA MET A 2 15.81 13.18 4.73
C MET A 2 16.04 12.49 6.08
N LEU A 3 16.55 13.23 7.06
CA LEU A 3 16.86 12.72 8.40
C LEU A 3 15.62 12.26 9.16
N ASP A 4 14.52 13.02 9.10
CA ASP A 4 13.27 12.69 9.81
C ASP A 4 12.65 11.38 9.32
N HIS A 5 12.77 11.08 8.01
CA HIS A 5 12.27 9.85 7.43
C HIS A 5 13.09 8.63 7.90
N LEU A 6 14.41 8.78 8.08
CA LEU A 6 15.27 7.72 8.62
C LEU A 6 15.00 7.48 10.10
N ILE A 7 14.72 8.55 10.86
CA ILE A 7 14.31 8.44 12.25
C ILE A 7 12.98 7.68 12.35
N ALA A 8 12.00 7.98 11.50
CA ALA A 8 10.73 7.26 11.44
C ALA A 8 10.92 5.77 11.07
N ALA A 9 11.74 5.46 10.07
CA ALA A 9 12.05 4.09 9.67
C ALA A 9 12.80 3.31 10.77
N ARG A 10 13.71 3.96 11.51
CA ARG A 10 14.39 3.34 12.65
C ARG A 10 13.39 3.01 13.77
N LYS A 11 12.48 3.93 14.08
CA LYS A 11 11.41 3.74 15.07
C LYS A 11 10.47 2.60 14.70
N SER A 12 10.27 2.33 13.41
CA SER A 12 9.43 1.22 12.93
C SER A 12 10.15 -0.14 12.81
N GLY A 13 11.41 -0.20 13.27
CA GLY A 13 12.19 -1.44 13.40
C GLY A 13 13.22 -1.69 12.29
N ALA A 14 13.46 -0.73 11.40
CA ALA A 14 14.47 -0.89 10.35
C ALA A 14 15.87 -1.08 10.96
N GLY A 15 16.59 -2.12 10.53
CA GLY A 15 18.01 -2.31 10.83
C GLY A 15 18.91 -1.32 10.09
N VAL A 16 20.14 -1.12 10.56
CA VAL A 16 21.12 -0.18 9.97
C VAL A 16 21.36 -0.43 8.47
N ARG A 17 21.48 -1.70 8.06
CA ARG A 17 21.61 -2.10 6.65
C ARG A 17 20.40 -1.70 5.80
N ARG A 18 19.22 -1.67 6.41
CA ARG A 18 17.95 -1.31 5.75
C ARG A 18 17.77 0.20 5.68
N LEU A 19 18.23 0.93 6.70
CA LEU A 19 18.33 2.38 6.64
C LEU A 19 19.31 2.84 5.56
N ALA A 20 20.49 2.22 5.46
CA ALA A 20 21.43 2.50 4.37
C ALA A 20 20.82 2.26 2.98
N TRP A 21 20.03 1.19 2.85
CA TRP A 21 19.28 0.91 1.63
C TRP A 21 18.18 1.95 1.36
N LEU A 22 17.43 2.39 2.37
CA LEU A 22 16.43 3.47 2.22
C LEU A 22 17.08 4.82 1.91
N VAL A 23 18.25 5.13 2.49
CA VAL A 23 19.05 6.32 2.14
C VAL A 23 19.47 6.26 0.67
N PHE A 24 19.97 5.10 0.23
CA PHE A 24 20.38 4.89 -1.16
C PHE A 24 19.21 5.09 -2.14
N TRP A 25 17.99 4.78 -1.73
CA TRP A 25 16.77 4.93 -2.53
C TRP A 25 15.90 6.16 -2.16
N GLY A 26 16.42 7.10 -1.38
CA GLY A 26 15.82 8.43 -1.15
C GLY A 26 14.43 8.44 -0.47
N GLU A 27 13.44 9.10 -1.10
CA GLU A 27 12.09 9.39 -0.57
C GLU A 27 11.27 8.16 -0.15
N ARG A 28 11.76 6.96 -0.44
CA ARG A 28 11.13 5.68 -0.07
C ARG A 28 11.09 5.40 1.43
N ALA A 29 11.83 6.15 2.26
CA ALA A 29 11.81 6.00 3.71
C ALA A 29 10.45 6.35 4.36
N VAL A 30 9.69 7.30 3.81
CA VAL A 30 8.34 7.65 4.31
C VAL A 30 7.37 6.50 4.06
N GLY A 31 7.33 6.01 2.81
CA GLY A 31 6.47 4.89 2.45
C GLY A 31 6.81 3.61 3.22
N TYR A 32 8.08 3.40 3.56
CA TYR A 32 8.48 2.30 4.44
C TYR A 32 7.93 2.48 5.86
N ALA A 33 8.07 3.67 6.46
CA ALA A 33 7.53 3.95 7.79
C ALA A 33 6.00 3.80 7.82
N GLU A 34 5.30 4.27 6.78
CA GLU A 34 3.85 4.10 6.63
C GLU A 34 3.45 2.62 6.52
N ALA A 35 4.12 1.85 5.64
CA ALA A 35 3.87 0.42 5.48
C ALA A 35 4.04 -0.34 6.79
N ARG A 36 5.09 -0.01 7.56
CA ARG A 36 5.33 -0.59 8.89
C ARG A 36 4.29 -0.15 9.92
N GLY A 37 3.85 1.09 9.89
CA GLY A 37 2.75 1.59 10.71
C GLY A 37 1.44 0.81 10.47
N LYS A 38 1.22 0.35 9.23
CA LYS A 38 0.09 -0.51 8.84
C LYS A 38 0.31 -2.00 9.12
N GLY A 39 1.45 -2.39 9.69
CA GLY A 39 1.76 -3.78 10.03
C GLY A 39 2.19 -4.64 8.84
N ILE A 40 2.54 -4.03 7.70
CA ILE A 40 3.02 -4.76 6.52
C ILE A 40 4.39 -5.38 6.85
N PRO A 41 4.61 -6.67 6.50
CA PRO A 41 5.88 -7.33 6.77
C PRO A 41 7.00 -6.77 5.90
N ASP A 42 8.18 -6.68 6.49
CA ASP A 42 9.40 -6.16 5.87
C ASP A 42 9.76 -6.81 4.53
N ARG A 43 9.45 -8.09 4.38
CA ARG A 43 9.71 -8.86 3.16
C ARG A 43 8.89 -8.32 1.99
N GLU A 44 7.58 -8.16 2.19
CA GLU A 44 6.66 -7.62 1.17
C GLU A 44 7.07 -6.21 0.73
N VAL A 45 7.46 -5.36 1.68
CA VAL A 45 7.87 -3.97 1.40
C VAL A 45 9.14 -3.94 0.54
N VAL A 46 10.11 -4.81 0.83
CA VAL A 46 11.34 -4.88 0.03
C VAL A 46 11.11 -5.49 -1.34
N GLU A 47 10.24 -6.50 -1.43
CA GLU A 47 9.86 -7.12 -2.70
C GLU A 47 9.19 -6.08 -3.62
N ALA A 48 8.18 -5.36 -3.12
CA ALA A 48 7.49 -4.31 -3.86
C ALA A 48 8.47 -3.23 -4.38
N VAL A 49 9.41 -2.78 -3.55
CA VAL A 49 10.40 -1.77 -3.97
C VAL A 49 11.40 -2.33 -4.98
N SER A 50 11.77 -3.60 -4.85
CA SER A 50 12.69 -4.26 -5.79
C SER A 50 12.06 -4.37 -7.16
N ASP A 51 10.74 -4.59 -7.22
CA ASP A 51 9.94 -4.55 -8.45
C ASP A 51 9.65 -3.12 -8.94
N GLY A 52 10.13 -2.10 -8.22
CA GLY A 52 9.98 -0.69 -8.59
C GLY A 52 8.66 -0.06 -8.18
N VAL A 53 7.83 -0.74 -7.39
CA VAL A 53 6.56 -0.21 -6.91
C VAL A 53 6.79 0.95 -5.94
N PHE A 54 5.99 2.02 -6.10
CA PHE A 54 5.96 3.11 -5.14
C PHE A 54 5.32 2.66 -3.82
N LEU A 55 6.05 2.80 -2.71
CA LEU A 55 5.60 2.33 -1.40
C LEU A 55 4.33 3.03 -0.88
N SER A 56 4.09 4.27 -1.28
CA SER A 56 2.86 5.00 -0.97
C SER A 56 1.64 4.32 -1.62
N ASP A 57 1.75 3.93 -2.87
CA ASP A 57 0.66 3.29 -3.62
C ASP A 57 0.50 1.84 -3.17
N TYR A 58 1.60 1.13 -2.95
CA TYR A 58 1.61 -0.19 -2.36
C TYR A 58 0.89 -0.22 -1.00
N SER A 59 1.20 0.72 -0.11
CA SER A 59 0.61 0.78 1.23
C SER A 59 -0.88 1.08 1.22
N LYS A 60 -1.39 1.78 0.20
CA LYS A 60 -2.83 1.99 -0.01
C LYS A 60 -3.48 0.75 -0.63
N ALA A 61 -2.83 0.16 -1.63
CA ALA A 61 -3.33 -1.03 -2.30
C ALA A 61 -3.45 -2.22 -1.33
N ARG A 62 -2.56 -2.35 -0.34
CA ARG A 62 -2.65 -3.40 0.69
C ARG A 62 -3.86 -3.30 1.60
N GLU A 63 -4.55 -2.17 1.65
CA GLU A 63 -5.81 -2.04 2.39
C GLU A 63 -6.97 -2.74 1.68
N VAL A 64 -6.86 -2.97 0.37
CA VAL A 64 -7.95 -3.48 -0.49
C VAL A 64 -7.59 -4.75 -1.28
N ALA A 65 -6.31 -5.09 -1.36
CA ALA A 65 -5.80 -6.21 -2.15
C ALA A 65 -4.66 -6.96 -1.45
N ALA A 66 -4.48 -8.23 -1.83
CA ALA A 66 -3.37 -9.04 -1.36
C ALA A 66 -2.04 -8.63 -2.01
N HIS A 67 -0.92 -8.95 -1.35
CA HIS A 67 0.42 -8.64 -1.85
C HIS A 67 0.66 -9.16 -3.29
N CYS A 68 0.32 -10.43 -3.54
CA CYS A 68 0.48 -11.06 -4.85
C CYS A 68 -0.34 -10.36 -5.94
N GLU A 69 -1.58 -9.99 -5.65
CA GLU A 69 -2.45 -9.28 -6.60
C GLU A 69 -1.87 -7.92 -6.98
N ILE A 70 -1.25 -7.22 -6.02
CA ILE A 70 -0.65 -5.91 -6.25
C ILE A 70 0.60 -6.03 -7.14
N LEU A 71 1.44 -7.02 -6.90
CA LEU A 71 2.61 -7.27 -7.76
C LEU A 71 2.19 -7.70 -9.17
N GLN A 72 1.14 -8.52 -9.27
CA GLN A 72 0.56 -8.89 -10.56
C GLN A 72 0.02 -7.67 -11.31
N ALA A 73 -0.70 -6.78 -10.62
CA ALA A 73 -1.18 -5.53 -11.21
C ALA A 73 -0.03 -4.64 -11.66
N HIS A 74 1.00 -4.46 -10.84
CA HIS A 74 2.19 -3.71 -11.22
C HIS A 74 2.87 -4.27 -12.46
N THR A 75 3.04 -5.59 -12.52
CA THR A 75 3.66 -6.27 -13.66
C THR A 75 2.81 -6.17 -14.93
N ALA A 76 1.48 -6.23 -14.78
CA ALA A 76 0.54 -6.24 -15.89
C ALA A 76 0.27 -4.85 -16.47
N THR A 77 0.28 -3.80 -15.63
CA THR A 77 -0.20 -2.45 -16.01
C THR A 77 0.76 -1.32 -15.64
N GLY A 78 1.64 -1.52 -14.65
CA GLY A 78 2.48 -0.47 -14.07
C GLY A 78 1.74 0.56 -13.22
N ASP A 79 0.41 0.47 -13.12
CA ASP A 79 -0.44 1.43 -12.37
C ASP A 79 -1.12 0.73 -11.19
N VAL A 80 -0.37 0.63 -10.09
CA VAL A 80 -0.85 0.08 -8.82
C VAL A 80 -1.93 0.95 -8.18
N PHE A 81 -1.85 2.27 -8.38
CA PHE A 81 -2.82 3.21 -7.79
C PHE A 81 -4.19 3.06 -8.45
N GLY A 82 -4.24 3.05 -9.79
CA GLY A 82 -5.46 2.79 -10.54
C GLY A 82 -6.09 1.45 -10.16
N TYR A 83 -5.27 0.40 -10.09
CA TYR A 83 -5.72 -0.92 -9.64
C TYR A 83 -6.34 -0.88 -8.23
N ALA A 84 -5.69 -0.20 -7.28
CA ALA A 84 -6.22 -0.04 -5.93
C ALA A 84 -7.56 0.71 -5.89
N CYS A 85 -7.75 1.72 -6.75
CA CYS A 85 -9.02 2.44 -6.86
C CYS A 85 -10.17 1.51 -7.31
N HIS A 86 -9.95 0.68 -8.33
CA HIS A 86 -10.95 -0.29 -8.79
C HIS A 86 -11.28 -1.33 -7.71
N ARG A 87 -10.25 -1.83 -7.00
CA ARG A 87 -10.46 -2.73 -5.84
C ARG A 87 -11.24 -2.07 -4.72
N ALA A 88 -10.99 -0.79 -4.43
CA ALA A 88 -11.72 -0.03 -3.43
C ALA A 88 -13.20 0.18 -3.80
N TRP A 89 -13.54 0.18 -5.10
CA TRP A 89 -14.93 0.18 -5.59
C TRP A 89 -15.60 -1.20 -5.56
N GLY A 90 -14.89 -2.24 -5.12
CA GLY A 90 -15.42 -3.59 -5.02
C GLY A 90 -15.34 -4.39 -6.32
N GLU A 91 -14.60 -3.91 -7.32
CA GLU A 91 -14.38 -4.67 -8.55
C GLU A 91 -13.51 -5.90 -8.28
N PRO A 92 -13.80 -7.05 -8.91
CA PRO A 92 -12.95 -8.24 -8.79
C PRO A 92 -11.59 -7.98 -9.44
N HIS A 93 -10.57 -8.73 -8.99
CA HIS A 93 -9.19 -8.60 -9.44
C HIS A 93 -9.03 -8.51 -10.97
N GLU A 94 -9.63 -9.46 -11.70
CA GLU A 94 -9.54 -9.52 -13.17
C GLU A 94 -10.16 -8.29 -13.86
N ALA A 95 -11.31 -7.82 -13.38
CA ALA A 95 -11.96 -6.63 -13.95
C ALA A 95 -11.12 -5.37 -13.72
N ALA A 96 -10.58 -5.22 -12.50
CA ALA A 96 -9.68 -4.12 -12.16
C ALA A 96 -8.40 -4.14 -13.02
N LEU A 97 -7.84 -5.33 -13.30
CA LEU A 97 -6.68 -5.46 -14.19
C LEU A 97 -7.00 -5.03 -15.61
N GLU A 98 -8.08 -5.54 -16.20
CA GLU A 98 -8.46 -5.24 -17.57
C GLU A 98 -8.74 -3.74 -17.79
N GLU A 99 -9.43 -3.09 -16.85
CA GLU A 99 -9.68 -1.64 -16.91
C GLU A 99 -8.40 -0.82 -16.89
N VAL A 100 -7.49 -1.14 -15.96
CA VAL A 100 -6.21 -0.43 -15.86
C VAL A 100 -5.33 -0.72 -17.08
N ARG A 101 -5.40 -1.93 -17.66
CA ARG A 101 -4.74 -2.28 -18.94
C ARG A 101 -5.32 -1.53 -20.14
N ALA A 102 -6.64 -1.41 -20.21
CA ALA A 102 -7.34 -0.66 -21.26
C ALA A 102 -6.94 0.82 -21.23
N ARG A 103 -6.79 1.37 -20.02
CA ARG A 103 -6.29 2.73 -19.80
C ARG A 103 -4.81 2.89 -20.20
N ALA A 104 -3.95 1.98 -19.76
CA ALA A 104 -2.52 1.99 -20.10
C ALA A 104 -2.26 1.84 -21.61
N SER A 105 -3.12 1.09 -22.32
CA SER A 105 -3.07 0.93 -23.77
C SER A 105 -3.74 2.06 -24.57
N GLY A 106 -4.27 3.09 -23.90
CA GLY A 106 -4.91 4.24 -24.56
C GLY A 106 -6.25 3.92 -25.22
N ARG A 107 -6.86 2.76 -24.95
CA ARG A 107 -8.17 2.36 -25.52
C ARG A 107 -9.36 3.03 -24.84
N MET A 108 -9.14 3.84 -23.80
CA MET A 108 -10.19 4.54 -23.06
C MET A 108 -9.87 6.02 -22.88
N GLN A 109 -10.56 6.88 -23.66
CA GLN A 109 -10.66 8.32 -23.44
C GLN A 109 -11.93 8.62 -22.63
N ALA A 110 -11.95 8.27 -21.35
CA ALA A 110 -12.99 8.78 -20.45
C ALA A 110 -12.33 9.29 -19.16
N PRO A 111 -12.54 10.56 -18.78
CA PRO A 111 -12.03 11.05 -17.52
C PRO A 111 -12.67 10.24 -16.40
N LEU A 112 -11.87 9.87 -15.39
CA LEU A 112 -12.39 9.42 -14.11
C LEU A 112 -13.20 10.59 -13.55
N ARG A 113 -14.51 10.62 -13.82
CA ARG A 113 -15.44 11.19 -12.87
C ARG A 113 -15.32 10.28 -11.66
N CYS A 114 -14.49 10.66 -10.71
CA CYS A 114 -14.51 10.16 -9.33
C CYS A 114 -15.85 10.57 -8.70
N GLU A 115 -16.96 10.10 -9.25
CA GLU A 115 -18.24 10.20 -8.59
C GLU A 115 -18.44 8.88 -7.84
N PRO A 116 -18.52 8.93 -6.50
CA PRO A 116 -18.63 7.75 -5.68
C PRO A 116 -19.96 7.05 -6.00
N ARG A 117 -19.91 5.98 -6.80
CA ARG A 117 -21.01 5.03 -6.88
C ARG A 117 -21.01 4.28 -5.56
N THR A 118 -21.93 4.69 -4.71
CA THR A 118 -22.20 4.20 -3.34
C THR A 118 -21.23 4.66 -2.26
N ARG A 119 -21.71 5.59 -1.42
CA ARG A 119 -21.28 5.74 -0.02
C ARG A 119 -21.51 4.41 0.70
N VAL A 120 -20.57 3.50 0.66
CA VAL A 120 -20.41 2.54 1.75
C VAL A 120 -19.64 3.29 2.82
N ALA A 121 -20.34 3.67 3.88
CA ALA A 121 -19.72 4.31 5.04
C ALA A 121 -18.55 3.44 5.50
N PHE A 122 -17.34 3.99 5.39
CA PHE A 122 -16.13 3.48 6.02
C PHE A 122 -16.42 3.32 7.52
N ARG A 123 -16.69 2.08 7.95
CA ARG A 123 -16.75 1.72 9.37
C ARG A 123 -15.34 1.29 9.78
N PRO A 124 -14.58 2.14 10.49
CA PRO A 124 -13.39 1.65 11.16
C PRO A 124 -13.86 0.68 12.26
N THR A 125 -13.48 -0.59 12.16
CA THR A 125 -13.69 -1.58 13.22
C THR A 125 -12.76 -1.26 14.39
N MET A 126 -13.17 -0.29 15.21
CA MET A 126 -12.70 -0.14 16.58
C MET A 126 -13.27 -1.29 17.42
N SER A 127 -12.49 -2.37 17.60
CA SER A 127 -12.70 -3.28 18.72
C SER A 127 -11.41 -4.01 19.09
N ARG A 128 -10.48 -3.26 19.67
CA ARG A 128 -9.41 -3.83 20.50
C ARG A 128 -10.00 -3.99 21.89
N ARG A 129 -10.58 -5.15 22.20
CA ARG A 129 -10.91 -5.51 23.60
C ARG A 129 -9.59 -5.60 24.37
N VAL A 130 -9.40 -4.65 25.27
CA VAL A 130 -8.40 -4.69 26.34
C VAL A 130 -8.71 -5.93 27.18
N ARG A 131 -7.76 -6.86 27.27
CA ARG A 131 -7.78 -7.90 28.31
C ARG A 131 -7.32 -7.21 29.59
N GLU A 132 -8.24 -6.99 30.52
CA GLU A 132 -7.89 -6.80 31.92
C GLU A 132 -7.26 -8.10 32.41
N VAL A 133 -6.00 -8.02 32.83
CA VAL A 133 -5.32 -9.08 33.57
C VAL A 133 -5.51 -8.75 35.04
N GLU A 134 -6.41 -9.47 35.70
CA GLU A 134 -6.52 -9.45 37.15
C GLU A 134 -5.24 -10.03 37.75
N VAL A 135 -4.57 -9.23 38.59
CA VAL A 135 -3.43 -9.65 39.42
C VAL A 135 -3.97 -9.98 40.81
N PRO A 136 -3.97 -11.25 41.26
CA PRO A 136 -4.25 -11.57 42.65
C PRO A 136 -3.04 -11.23 43.54
N ARG A 137 -3.35 -10.66 44.71
CA ARG A 137 -2.41 -10.33 45.80
C ARG A 137 -1.95 -11.58 46.55
#